data_AF-A0A7S2A6G1-F1
#
_entry.id   AF-A0A7S2A6G1-F1
#
_cell.length_a   1.000
_cell.length_b   1.000
_cell.length_c   1.000
_cell.angle_alpha   90.00
_cell.angle_beta   90.00
_cell.angle_gamma   90.00
#
_symmetry.space_group_name_H-M   'P 1'
#
loop_
_entity.id
_entity.type
_entity.pdbx_description
1 polymer ?
#
loop_
_entity_poly.entity_id
_entity_poly.type
_entity_poly.pdbx_seq_one_letter_code
_entity_poly.pdbx_strand_id
1 'polypeptide(L)'
;VFLISFDVFPSFSVLSGNARNLSSRKDRVAILRPFGPGDGVELLKSFALWYPHWPCQEGGSSQSVDIFLSFSRKLDVNLYSDDVNSVERIKSKFESSQGWNGCFSKLHVIETDIAPDRDHYEKGNEQTDPMWVNGPNEQFRKGIRQLMGHKRVGEDGRDVAKYEVVVLMEPDSRP
;
A
#
# COMPACT_ATOMS: atom_id res chain seq x y z
N VAL A 1 -11.86 12.22 1.93
CA VAL A 1 -12.21 10.89 1.36
C VAL A 1 -11.87 10.92 -0.11
N PHE A 2 -10.69 10.44 -0.48
CA PHE A 2 -10.39 10.16 -1.90
C PHE A 2 -10.78 8.71 -2.17
N LEU A 3 -11.82 8.52 -2.98
CA LEU A 3 -12.12 7.22 -3.56
C LEU A 3 -11.11 7.01 -4.69
N ILE A 4 -10.21 6.03 -4.55
CA ILE A 4 -9.51 5.49 -5.71
C ILE A 4 -10.58 4.73 -6.52
N SER A 5 -11.22 5.41 -7.46
CA SER A 5 -12.01 4.75 -8.50
C SER A 5 -11.03 4.14 -9.49
N PHE A 6 -10.99 2.81 -9.55
CA PHE A 6 -10.19 2.07 -10.54
C PHE A 6 -10.76 2.14 -11.96
N ASP A 7 -11.81 2.95 -12.21
CA ASP A 7 -12.45 3.11 -13.53
C ASP A 7 -11.69 4.05 -14.47
N VAL A 8 -10.59 4.69 -14.02
CA VAL A 8 -9.83 5.65 -14.84
C VAL A 8 -8.53 5.04 -15.36
N PHE A 9 -8.65 4.02 -16.22
CA PHE A 9 -7.61 3.73 -17.20
C PHE A 9 -8.26 3.64 -18.58
N PRO A 10 -8.02 4.60 -19.49
CA PRO A 10 -8.49 4.45 -20.86
C PRO A 10 -7.85 3.21 -21.46
N SER A 11 -8.67 2.35 -22.05
CA SER A 11 -8.25 1.16 -22.77
C SER A 11 -7.22 1.53 -23.84
N PHE A 12 -5.94 1.34 -23.58
CA PHE A 12 -4.91 1.43 -24.60
C PHE A 12 -5.05 0.22 -25.52
N SER A 13 -5.71 0.44 -26.66
CA SER A 13 -5.73 -0.48 -27.79
C SER A 13 -4.33 -0.49 -28.40
N VAL A 14 -3.49 -1.44 -28.01
CA VAL A 14 -2.21 -1.70 -28.67
C VAL A 14 -2.51 -2.36 -30.02
N LEU A 15 -1.98 -1.75 -31.07
CA LEU A 15 -2.11 -2.17 -32.46
C LEU A 15 -1.74 -3.64 -32.67
N SER A 16 -2.59 -4.29 -33.46
CA SER A 16 -2.50 -5.64 -34.01
C SER A 16 -1.07 -6.01 -34.47
N GLY A 17 -0.56 -7.11 -33.92
CA GLY A 17 0.72 -7.70 -34.31
C GLY A 17 0.92 -9.09 -33.70
N ASN A 18 0.41 -10.11 -34.40
CA ASN A 18 0.64 -11.55 -34.20
C ASN A 18 0.28 -12.16 -32.84
N ALA A 19 -0.85 -12.86 -32.84
CA ALA A 19 -1.31 -13.77 -31.79
C ALA A 19 -0.26 -14.84 -31.47
N ARG A 20 0.55 -14.60 -30.44
CA ARG A 20 1.17 -15.64 -29.63
C ARG A 20 0.28 -15.82 -28.41
N ASN A 21 -0.01 -17.07 -28.05
CA ASN A 21 -0.69 -17.48 -26.81
C ASN A 21 -0.19 -16.66 -25.61
N LEU A 22 -0.90 -15.59 -25.28
CA LEU A 22 -0.73 -14.82 -24.07
C LEU A 22 -1.60 -15.52 -23.03
N SER A 23 -0.99 -16.38 -22.20
CA SER A 23 -1.57 -16.59 -20.87
C SER A 23 -1.76 -15.21 -20.28
N SER A 24 -3.00 -14.79 -20.01
CA SER A 24 -3.32 -13.42 -19.61
C SER A 24 -2.47 -13.05 -18.38
N ARG A 25 -1.40 -12.31 -18.60
CA ARG A 25 -0.60 -11.79 -17.50
C ARG A 25 -1.47 -10.69 -16.91
N LYS A 26 -2.10 -10.96 -15.76
CA LYS A 26 -2.84 -9.91 -15.06
C LYS A 26 -1.86 -8.79 -14.72
N ASP A 27 -2.18 -7.57 -15.12
CA ASP A 27 -1.39 -6.41 -14.74
C ASP A 27 -1.31 -6.34 -13.23
N ARG A 28 -0.13 -5.96 -12.72
CA ARG A 28 0.16 -6.00 -11.27
C ARG A 28 0.41 -4.63 -10.72
N VAL A 29 -0.41 -4.29 -9.73
CA VAL A 29 -0.43 -2.99 -9.09
C VAL A 29 -0.03 -3.15 -7.63
N ALA A 30 0.93 -2.35 -7.18
CA ALA A 30 1.23 -2.18 -5.77
C ALA A 30 0.71 -0.83 -5.29
N ILE A 31 -0.04 -0.83 -4.20
CA ILE A 31 -0.46 0.37 -3.49
C ILE A 31 0.40 0.50 -2.25
N LEU A 32 1.24 1.52 -2.20
CA LEU A 32 2.06 1.85 -1.04
C LEU A 32 1.30 2.85 -0.17
N ARG A 33 0.97 2.47 1.06
CA ARG A 33 0.35 3.35 2.05
C ARG A 33 1.33 3.63 3.19
N PRO A 34 1.96 4.82 3.24
CA PRO A 34 2.86 5.19 4.31
C PRO A 34 2.08 5.50 5.60
N PHE A 35 2.68 5.17 6.74
CA PHE A 35 2.30 5.64 8.07
C PHE A 35 3.55 5.73 8.96
N GLY A 36 3.51 6.61 9.96
CA GLY A 36 4.59 6.81 10.92
C GLY A 36 4.20 6.44 12.36
N PRO A 37 5.11 6.59 13.32
CA PRO A 37 4.84 6.43 14.74
C PRO A 37 3.62 7.25 15.19
N GLY A 38 2.69 6.62 15.89
CA GLY A 38 1.48 7.27 16.42
C GLY A 38 0.31 7.38 15.43
N ASP A 39 0.51 7.01 14.16
CA ASP A 39 -0.53 7.10 13.13
C ASP A 39 -1.48 5.90 13.09
N GLY A 40 -1.16 4.82 13.81
CA GLY A 40 -1.84 3.53 13.72
C GLY A 40 -3.35 3.62 13.93
N VAL A 41 -3.80 4.42 14.89
CA VAL A 41 -5.23 4.59 15.17
C VAL A 41 -5.97 5.22 13.98
N GLU A 42 -5.35 6.19 13.32
CA GLU A 42 -5.94 6.87 12.16
C GLU A 42 -5.87 6.00 10.92
N LEU A 43 -4.77 5.25 10.76
CA LEU A 43 -4.64 4.20 9.76
C LEU A 43 -5.79 3.20 9.92
N LEU A 44 -6.03 2.67 11.12
CA LEU A 44 -7.12 1.71 11.34
C LEU A 44 -8.50 2.31 11.02
N LYS A 45 -8.75 3.56 11.43
CA LYS A 45 -10.01 4.28 11.13
C LYS A 45 -10.25 4.41 9.64
N SER A 46 -9.22 4.72 8.86
CA SER A 46 -9.37 4.84 7.40
C SER A 46 -9.81 3.54 6.74
N PHE A 47 -9.22 2.40 7.11
CA PHE A 47 -9.60 1.10 6.57
C PHE A 47 -10.98 0.66 7.04
N ALA A 48 -11.46 1.16 8.18
CA ALA A 48 -12.83 0.87 8.63
C ALA A 48 -13.89 1.46 7.68
N LEU A 49 -13.58 2.53 6.93
CA LEU A 49 -14.48 3.11 5.94
C LEU A 49 -14.67 2.21 4.70
N TRP A 50 -13.75 1.29 4.45
CA TRP A 50 -13.83 0.39 3.28
C TRP A 50 -14.78 -0.78 3.48
N TYR A 51 -15.28 -0.97 4.70
CA TYR A 51 -16.25 -2.02 5.01
C TYR A 51 -17.66 -1.73 4.46
N PRO A 52 -18.26 -0.54 4.69
CA PRO A 52 -19.50 -0.17 4.02
C PRO A 52 -19.31 0.26 2.56
N HIS A 53 -18.09 0.62 2.16
CA HIS A 53 -17.77 1.17 0.84
C HIS A 53 -16.54 0.48 0.25
N TRP A 54 -16.77 -0.70 -0.36
CA TRP A 54 -15.69 -1.45 -0.99
C TRP A 54 -14.97 -0.60 -2.04
N PRO A 55 -13.63 -0.68 -2.11
CA PRO A 55 -12.83 0.13 -3.03
C PRO A 55 -12.91 -0.33 -4.49
N CYS A 56 -13.69 -1.37 -4.80
CA CYS A 56 -13.96 -1.85 -6.14
C CYS A 56 -15.43 -2.29 -6.27
N GLN A 57 -15.92 -2.40 -7.51
CA GLN A 57 -17.27 -2.91 -7.81
C GLN A 57 -17.32 -4.45 -7.64
N GLU A 58 -18.53 -4.99 -7.46
CA GLU A 58 -18.77 -6.44 -7.43
C GLU A 58 -18.24 -7.10 -8.72
N GLY A 59 -17.37 -8.11 -8.56
CA GLY A 59 -16.69 -8.79 -9.68
C GLY A 59 -15.17 -8.74 -9.63
N GLY A 60 -14.60 -7.90 -8.74
CA GLY A 60 -13.16 -7.81 -8.52
C GLY A 60 -12.41 -7.14 -9.68
N SER A 61 -11.14 -6.78 -9.46
CA SER A 61 -10.31 -6.24 -10.53
C SER A 61 -9.80 -7.38 -11.44
N SER A 62 -9.75 -7.13 -12.75
CA SER A 62 -9.02 -7.98 -13.69
C SER A 62 -7.51 -8.02 -13.37
N GLN A 63 -7.03 -7.01 -12.66
CA GLN A 63 -5.67 -6.81 -12.18
C GLN A 63 -5.42 -7.51 -10.83
N SER A 64 -4.18 -7.82 -10.52
CA SER A 64 -3.79 -8.26 -9.17
C SER A 64 -3.23 -7.06 -8.41
N VAL A 65 -3.98 -6.60 -7.41
CA VAL A 65 -3.66 -5.40 -6.63
C VAL A 65 -3.21 -5.80 -5.23
N ASP A 66 -2.04 -5.33 -4.84
CA ASP A 66 -1.46 -5.57 -3.52
C ASP A 66 -1.37 -4.27 -2.73
N ILE A 67 -1.62 -4.33 -1.43
CA ILE A 67 -1.42 -3.20 -0.53
C ILE A 67 -0.18 -3.43 0.32
N PHE A 68 0.66 -2.41 0.42
CA PHE A 68 1.84 -2.35 1.27
C PHE A 68 1.64 -1.25 2.31
N LEU A 69 1.45 -1.64 3.57
CA LEU A 69 1.53 -0.71 4.69
C LEU A 69 3.01 -0.46 4.98
N SER A 70 3.48 0.75 4.71
CA SER A 70 4.88 1.12 4.91
C SER A 70 5.02 1.90 6.20
N PHE A 71 5.69 1.31 7.19
CA PHE A 71 6.05 1.99 8.42
C PHE A 71 7.40 2.69 8.27
N SER A 72 7.51 3.94 8.72
CA SER A 72 8.73 4.75 8.53
C SER A 72 9.95 4.14 9.26
N ARG A 73 9.73 3.53 10.42
CA ARG A 73 10.77 2.93 11.29
C ARG A 73 10.68 1.40 11.31
N LYS A 74 11.31 0.77 12.31
CA LYS A 74 11.02 -0.63 12.68
C LYS A 74 9.81 -0.68 13.59
N LEU A 75 8.89 -1.59 13.29
CA LEU A 75 7.63 -1.75 13.99
C LEU A 75 7.85 -2.58 15.27
N ASP A 76 8.43 -1.93 16.28
CA ASP A 76 8.69 -2.51 17.60
C ASP A 76 7.47 -2.37 18.50
N VAL A 77 6.91 -3.48 18.97
CA VAL A 77 5.74 -3.51 19.87
C VAL A 77 5.95 -2.79 21.20
N ASN A 78 7.19 -2.70 21.67
CA ASN A 78 7.51 -2.02 22.93
C ASN A 78 7.51 -0.50 22.78
N LEU A 79 7.75 -0.01 21.57
CA LEU A 79 7.83 1.43 21.26
C LEU A 79 6.55 1.95 20.60
N TYR A 80 5.90 1.12 19.79
CA TYR A 80 4.82 1.49 18.89
C TYR A 80 3.64 0.52 19.04
N SER A 81 3.23 0.25 20.28
CA SER A 81 2.19 -0.75 20.59
C SER A 81 0.86 -0.47 19.88
N ASP A 82 0.43 0.79 19.83
CA ASP A 82 -0.79 1.20 19.13
C ASP A 82 -0.70 1.02 17.61
N ASP A 83 0.47 1.28 17.02
CA ASP A 83 0.73 1.07 15.59
C ASP A 83 0.71 -0.42 15.24
N VAL A 84 1.40 -1.27 16.03
CA VAL A 84 1.37 -2.73 15.90
C VAL A 84 -0.06 -3.26 16.01
N ASN A 85 -0.78 -2.86 17.06
CA ASN A 85 -2.15 -3.30 17.30
C ASN A 85 -3.08 -2.91 16.14
N SER A 86 -2.87 -1.73 15.57
CA SER A 86 -3.66 -1.24 14.43
C SER A 86 -3.37 -2.04 13.16
N VAL A 87 -2.10 -2.33 12.88
CA VAL A 87 -1.69 -3.18 11.76
C VAL A 87 -2.28 -4.59 11.87
N GLU A 88 -2.20 -5.22 13.04
CA GLU A 88 -2.76 -6.56 13.25
C GLU A 88 -4.29 -6.59 13.09
N ARG A 89 -4.99 -5.55 13.54
CA ARG A 89 -6.43 -5.41 13.30
C ARG A 89 -6.76 -5.25 11.82
N ILE A 90 -5.95 -4.52 11.06
CA ILE A 90 -6.15 -4.37 9.61
C ILE A 90 -5.93 -5.72 8.92
N LYS A 91 -4.88 -6.47 9.26
CA LYS A 91 -4.61 -7.82 8.72
C LYS A 91 -5.76 -8.79 9.00
N SER A 92 -6.18 -8.89 10.26
CA SER A 92 -7.28 -9.78 10.67
C SER A 92 -8.57 -9.47 9.91
N LYS A 93 -8.88 -8.18 9.72
CA LYS A 93 -10.05 -7.80 8.93
C LYS A 93 -9.87 -8.03 7.43
N PHE A 94 -8.68 -7.82 6.87
CA PHE A 94 -8.38 -8.13 5.48
C PHE A 94 -8.63 -9.63 5.18
N GLU A 95 -8.17 -10.51 6.06
CA GLU A 95 -8.35 -11.96 5.92
C GLU A 95 -9.82 -12.37 6.03
N SER A 96 -10.51 -11.89 7.07
CA SER A 96 -11.93 -12.23 7.31
C SER A 96 -12.89 -11.69 6.24
N SER A 97 -12.46 -10.71 5.44
CA SER A 97 -13.23 -10.12 4.35
C SER A 97 -12.77 -10.58 2.97
N GLN A 98 -11.88 -11.56 2.86
CA GLN A 98 -11.31 -12.02 1.57
C GLN A 98 -10.61 -10.89 0.79
N GLY A 99 -9.73 -10.14 1.44
CA GLY A 99 -8.99 -9.04 0.82
C GLY A 99 -9.86 -7.84 0.47
N TRP A 100 -10.86 -7.58 1.33
CA TRP A 100 -11.97 -6.62 1.22
C TRP A 100 -12.97 -6.88 0.09
N ASN A 101 -13.61 -8.05 0.07
CA ASN A 101 -14.54 -8.47 -0.98
C ASN A 101 -13.84 -8.68 -2.35
N GLY A 102 -12.60 -9.18 -2.32
CA GLY A 102 -11.83 -9.53 -3.52
C GLY A 102 -11.16 -8.36 -4.25
N CYS A 103 -11.22 -7.13 -3.71
CA CYS A 103 -10.57 -5.97 -4.32
C CYS A 103 -9.03 -6.05 -4.30
N PHE A 104 -8.46 -6.74 -3.31
CA PHE A 104 -7.02 -6.86 -3.16
C PHE A 104 -6.60 -8.31 -3.03
N SER A 105 -5.44 -8.62 -3.63
CA SER A 105 -4.85 -9.94 -3.63
C SER A 105 -4.09 -10.23 -2.33
N LYS A 106 -3.26 -9.29 -1.84
CA LYS A 106 -2.56 -9.43 -0.55
C LYS A 106 -2.35 -8.09 0.14
N LEU A 107 -2.18 -8.20 1.45
CA LEU A 107 -1.71 -7.14 2.33
C LEU A 107 -0.30 -7.48 2.82
N HIS A 108 0.61 -6.53 2.65
CA HIS A 108 1.99 -6.60 3.09
C HIS A 108 2.27 -5.49 4.08
N VAL A 109 3.15 -5.76 5.05
CA VAL A 109 3.70 -4.74 5.95
C VAL A 109 5.19 -4.67 5.66
N ILE A 110 5.69 -3.47 5.44
CA ILE A 110 7.11 -3.21 5.20
C ILE A 110 7.60 -2.12 6.13
N GLU A 111 8.85 -2.24 6.56
CA GLU A 111 9.54 -1.31 7.44
C GLU A 111 10.64 -0.62 6.65
N THR A 112 10.68 0.71 6.65
CA THR A 112 11.73 1.47 5.95
C THR A 112 12.95 1.76 6.83
N ASP A 113 12.90 1.45 8.11
CA ASP A 113 14.06 1.55 9.03
C ASP A 113 14.75 2.92 8.94
N ILE A 114 13.97 4.00 8.95
CA ILE A 114 14.49 5.36 9.07
C ILE A 114 14.88 5.57 10.53
N ALA A 115 16.09 6.07 10.75
CA ALA A 115 16.57 6.33 12.09
C ALA A 115 15.78 7.50 12.73
N PRO A 116 15.53 7.49 14.05
CA PRO A 116 14.68 8.50 14.70
C PRO A 116 15.14 9.94 14.50
N ASP A 117 16.45 10.17 14.39
CA ASP A 117 17.09 11.46 14.13
C ASP A 117 16.92 11.97 12.68
N ARG A 118 16.38 11.13 11.80
CA ARG A 118 16.11 11.45 10.39
C ARG A 118 14.63 11.34 10.03
N ASP A 119 13.84 10.75 10.90
CA ASP A 119 12.40 10.60 10.73
C ASP A 119 11.67 11.75 11.43
N HIS A 120 11.75 12.92 10.79
CA HIS A 120 11.12 14.18 11.22
C HIS A 120 9.62 14.24 10.90
N TYR A 121 9.02 13.12 10.50
CA TYR A 121 7.62 13.06 10.10
C TYR A 121 6.70 13.00 11.31
N GLU A 122 6.74 14.04 12.14
CA GLU A 122 5.86 14.21 13.28
C GLU A 122 4.70 15.13 12.90
N LYS A 123 3.47 14.65 13.12
CA LYS A 123 2.25 15.41 12.85
C LYS A 123 2.20 16.68 13.71
N GLY A 124 1.87 17.81 13.10
CA GLY A 124 1.78 19.10 13.77
C GLY A 124 3.08 19.92 13.74
N ASN A 125 4.18 19.34 13.28
CA ASN A 125 5.46 20.03 13.12
C ASN A 125 5.70 20.54 11.69
N GLU A 126 4.71 20.44 10.79
CA GLU A 126 4.83 20.81 9.37
C GLU A 126 5.29 22.26 9.18
N GLN A 127 4.84 23.15 10.08
CA GLN A 127 5.09 24.59 10.01
C GLN A 127 6.31 25.02 10.82
N THR A 128 6.80 24.18 11.74
CA THR A 128 7.82 24.52 12.73
C THR A 128 9.15 23.82 12.49
N ASP A 129 9.13 22.65 11.84
CA ASP A 129 10.32 21.91 11.47
C ASP A 129 10.63 22.07 9.97
N PRO A 130 11.66 22.85 9.57
CA PRO A 130 12.03 23.00 8.16
C PRO A 130 12.53 21.68 7.53
N MET A 131 12.86 20.68 8.34
CA MET A 131 13.31 19.37 7.92
C MET A 131 12.19 18.31 7.92
N TRP A 132 10.95 18.70 8.25
CA TRP A 132 9.79 17.80 8.30
C TRP A 132 9.64 16.92 7.06
N VAL A 133 9.86 17.50 5.87
CA VAL A 133 9.75 16.81 4.57
C VAL A 133 10.78 15.67 4.38
N ASN A 134 11.82 15.59 5.20
CA ASN A 134 12.85 14.56 5.06
C ASN A 134 12.33 13.16 5.39
N GLY A 135 11.48 13.04 6.42
CA GLY A 135 10.90 11.76 6.82
C GLY A 135 10.07 11.13 5.68
N PRO A 136 9.05 11.82 5.15
CA PRO A 136 8.22 11.32 4.05
C PRO A 136 9.02 11.00 2.78
N ASN A 137 9.98 11.87 2.42
CA ASN A 137 10.81 11.67 1.23
C ASN A 137 11.72 10.44 1.36
N GLU A 138 12.32 10.23 2.54
CA GLU A 138 13.16 9.07 2.81
C GLU A 138 12.33 7.78 2.85
N GLN A 139 11.12 7.83 3.44
CA GLN A 139 10.17 6.72 3.47
C GLN A 139 9.73 6.33 2.06
N PHE A 140 9.35 7.30 1.24
CA PHE A 140 9.02 7.08 -0.16
C PHE A 140 10.18 6.41 -0.90
N ARG A 141 11.38 6.98 -0.83
CA ARG A 141 12.57 6.48 -1.53
C ARG A 141 12.89 5.03 -1.14
N LYS A 142 12.83 4.71 0.15
CA LYS A 142 13.10 3.37 0.66
C LYS A 142 11.98 2.39 0.35
N GLY A 143 10.72 2.79 0.49
CA GLY A 143 9.55 1.98 0.18
C GLY A 143 9.48 1.58 -1.30
N ILE A 144 9.69 2.55 -2.21
CA ILE A 144 9.75 2.28 -3.66
C ILE A 144 10.92 1.34 -3.98
N ARG A 145 12.09 1.52 -3.36
CA ARG A 145 13.22 0.60 -3.55
C ARG A 145 12.90 -0.82 -3.11
N GLN A 146 12.23 -0.98 -1.97
CA GLN A 146 11.80 -2.28 -1.48
C GLN A 146 10.78 -2.91 -2.45
N LEU A 147 9.80 -2.16 -2.95
CA LEU A 147 8.82 -2.61 -3.93
C LEU A 147 9.45 -3.06 -5.26
N MET A 148 10.41 -2.29 -5.79
CA MET A 148 11.12 -2.66 -7.02
C MET A 148 11.95 -3.94 -6.87
N GLY A 149 12.44 -4.20 -5.65
CA GLY A 149 13.13 -5.45 -5.29
C GLY A 149 12.20 -6.57 -4.84
N HIS A 150 10.92 -6.27 -4.59
CA HIS A 150 9.96 -7.24 -4.08
C HIS A 150 9.60 -8.23 -5.19
N LYS A 151 10.13 -9.44 -5.08
CA LYS A 151 9.78 -10.55 -5.95
C LYS A 151 8.64 -11.32 -5.31
N ARG A 152 7.58 -11.56 -6.07
CA ARG A 152 6.61 -12.60 -5.68
C ARG A 152 7.10 -13.94 -6.21
N VAL A 153 7.11 -14.92 -5.35
CA VAL A 153 7.19 -16.33 -5.75
C VAL A 153 5.77 -16.75 -6.13
N GLY A 154 5.61 -17.28 -7.35
CA GLY A 154 4.34 -17.82 -7.82
C GLY A 154 3.98 -19.06 -7.00
N GLU A 155 2.72 -19.49 -7.06
CA GLU A 155 2.31 -20.78 -6.45
C GLU A 155 3.12 -21.97 -6.99
N ASP A 156 3.74 -21.81 -8.16
CA ASP A 156 4.62 -22.76 -8.82
C ASP A 156 6.11 -22.59 -8.49
N GLY A 157 6.47 -21.73 -7.52
CA GLY A 157 7.85 -21.51 -7.11
C GLY A 157 8.69 -20.65 -8.07
N ARG A 158 8.10 -20.12 -9.15
CA ARG A 158 8.82 -19.28 -10.11
C ARG A 158 8.74 -17.80 -9.73
N ASP A 159 9.82 -17.06 -10.00
CA ASP A 159 9.84 -15.60 -9.88
C ASP A 159 8.75 -15.01 -10.78
N VAL A 160 7.69 -14.47 -10.18
CA VAL A 160 6.70 -13.69 -10.90
C VAL A 160 7.24 -12.27 -11.06
N ALA A 161 7.03 -11.70 -12.25
CA ALA A 161 7.60 -10.40 -12.67
C ALA A 161 7.35 -9.23 -11.68
N LYS A 162 8.01 -8.10 -11.90
CA LYS A 162 7.87 -6.89 -11.08
C LYS A 162 6.44 -6.31 -11.13
N TYR A 163 6.11 -5.43 -10.18
CA TYR A 163 4.95 -4.56 -10.27
C TYR A 163 5.10 -3.62 -11.48
N GLU A 164 4.02 -3.43 -12.21
CA GLU A 164 3.96 -2.57 -13.40
C GLU A 164 3.55 -1.15 -13.02
N VAL A 165 2.72 -1.02 -12.00
CA VAL A 165 2.25 0.25 -11.45
C VAL A 165 2.47 0.27 -9.95
N VAL A 166 3.03 1.37 -9.44
CA VAL A 166 3.09 1.66 -8.01
C VAL A 166 2.30 2.93 -7.74
N VAL A 167 1.27 2.82 -6.92
CA VAL A 167 0.43 3.94 -6.49
C VAL A 167 0.81 4.29 -5.06
N LEU A 168 1.18 5.55 -4.81
CA LEU A 168 1.33 6.06 -3.45
C LEU A 168 -0.04 6.54 -2.97
N MET A 169 -0.55 5.95 -1.90
CA MET A 169 -1.81 6.37 -1.29
C MET A 169 -1.50 7.30 -0.13
N GLU A 170 -1.89 8.57 -0.26
CA GLU A 170 -1.71 9.54 0.81
C GLU A 170 -2.48 9.13 2.08
N PRO A 171 -1.98 9.49 3.27
CA PRO A 171 -2.77 9.38 4.48
C PRO A 171 -4.05 10.22 4.35
N ASP A 172 -5.16 9.76 4.91
CA ASP A 172 -6.41 10.51 4.86
C ASP A 172 -6.22 11.87 5.53
N SER A 173 -6.16 12.93 4.74
CA SER A 173 -6.22 14.30 5.23
C SER A 173 -7.54 14.47 5.96
N ARG A 174 -7.50 14.74 7.27
CA ARG A 174 -8.70 15.18 7.98
C ARG A 174 -9.18 16.49 7.32
N PRO A 175 -10.50 16.68 7.10
CA PRO A 175 -11.04 17.97 6.70
C PRO A 175 -10.80 19.03 7.79
#